data_AF-A0A2M9JT21-F1
#
_entry.id   AF-A0A2M9JT21-F1
#
_cell.length_a   1.000
_cell.length_b   1.000
_cell.length_c   1.000
_cell.angle_alpha   90.00
_cell.angle_beta   90.00
_cell.angle_gamma   90.00
#
_symmetry.space_group_name_H-M   'P 1'
#
loop_
_entity.id
_entity.type
_entity.pdbx_description
1 polymer ?
#
loop_
_entity_poly.entity_id
_entity_poly.type
_entity_poly.pdbx_seq_one_letter_code
_entity_poly.pdbx_strand_id
1 'polypeptide(L)'
;MTSLSGSGVPAFCRTTICRSTTNSYGRYAYFTTAGFTSGGRDVTTKDRAVFTTGDDLAEFTFRQITRRGEAQASAAAEAPQ
;
A
#
# COMPACT_ATOMS: atom_id res chain seq x y z
N MET A 1 6.79 1.11 -10.81
CA MET A 1 6.75 1.41 -9.36
C MET A 1 7.77 0.51 -8.68
N THR A 2 8.66 1.07 -7.85
CA THR A 2 9.74 0.29 -7.18
C THR A 2 9.58 0.42 -5.68
N SER A 3 9.79 -0.68 -4.94
CA SER A 3 9.77 -0.67 -3.48
C SER A 3 10.86 0.25 -2.89
N LEU A 4 10.57 0.86 -1.75
CA LEU A 4 11.55 1.63 -0.97
C LEU A 4 12.66 0.68 -0.48
N SER A 5 13.91 1.11 -0.58
CA SER A 5 15.05 0.35 -0.07
C SER A 5 15.09 0.38 1.46
N GLY A 6 15.26 -0.79 2.09
CA GLY A 6 15.55 -0.91 3.52
C GLY A 6 16.92 -1.54 3.75
N SER A 7 17.64 -1.12 4.78
CA SER A 7 18.92 -1.74 5.15
C SER A 7 18.73 -3.21 5.47
N GLY A 8 19.55 -4.09 4.87
CA GLY A 8 19.48 -5.54 5.07
C GLY A 8 18.27 -6.23 4.42
N VAL A 9 17.42 -5.50 3.68
CA VAL A 9 16.25 -6.07 3.00
C VAL A 9 16.51 -6.16 1.50
N PRO A 10 16.38 -7.36 0.89
CA PRO A 10 16.50 -7.50 -0.56
C PRO A 10 15.48 -6.62 -1.30
N ALA A 11 15.87 -6.16 -2.49
CA ALA A 11 14.97 -5.36 -3.31
C ALA A 11 13.75 -6.18 -3.74
N PHE A 12 12.56 -5.69 -3.42
CA PHE A 12 11.29 -6.35 -3.72
C PHE A 12 10.72 -5.86 -5.06
N CYS A 13 10.21 -6.81 -5.88
CA CYS A 13 9.56 -6.55 -7.17
C CYS A 13 10.40 -5.74 -8.17
N ARG A 14 11.66 -6.14 -8.40
CA ARG A 14 12.54 -5.54 -9.41
C ARG A 14 12.63 -6.32 -10.72
N THR A 15 12.73 -7.64 -10.64
CA THR A 15 12.96 -8.53 -11.80
C THR A 15 11.81 -9.49 -12.07
N THR A 16 10.76 -9.43 -11.24
CA THR A 16 9.59 -10.33 -11.30
C THR A 16 8.32 -9.52 -11.50
N ILE A 17 7.31 -10.15 -12.11
CA ILE A 17 5.97 -9.60 -12.22
C ILE A 17 5.33 -9.61 -10.84
N CYS A 18 4.91 -8.43 -10.39
CA CYS A 18 4.15 -8.24 -9.16
C CYS A 18 2.81 -7.59 -9.44
N ARG A 19 1.84 -7.81 -8.55
CA ARG A 19 0.57 -7.10 -8.59
C ARG A 19 0.80 -5.70 -8.05
N SER A 20 0.52 -4.69 -8.87
CA SER A 20 0.57 -3.29 -8.44
C SER A 20 -0.80 -2.64 -8.63
N THR A 21 -1.20 -1.79 -7.69
CA THR A 21 -2.39 -0.95 -7.85
C THR A 21 -2.04 0.51 -7.65
N THR A 22 -2.70 1.38 -8.40
CA THR A 22 -2.60 2.83 -8.30
C THR A 22 -3.94 3.35 -7.84
N ASN A 23 -3.97 3.99 -6.67
CA ASN A 23 -5.19 4.44 -6.03
C ASN A 23 -5.10 5.94 -5.70
N SER A 24 -6.25 6.55 -5.54
CA SER A 24 -6.39 7.94 -5.10
C SER A 24 -7.52 8.08 -4.09
N TYR A 25 -7.34 8.96 -3.11
CA TYR A 25 -8.38 9.35 -2.17
C TYR A 25 -8.14 10.76 -1.66
N GLY A 26 -9.09 11.66 -1.92
CA GLY A 26 -8.94 13.09 -1.64
C GLY A 26 -7.66 13.65 -2.27
N ARG A 27 -6.80 14.25 -1.43
CA ARG A 27 -5.50 14.81 -1.85
C ARG A 27 -4.35 13.79 -1.88
N TYR A 28 -4.62 12.51 -1.63
CA TYR A 28 -3.60 11.47 -1.53
C TYR A 28 -3.64 10.56 -2.76
N ALA A 29 -2.47 10.34 -3.38
CA ALA A 29 -2.22 9.19 -4.23
C ALA A 29 -1.49 8.14 -3.40
N TYR A 30 -1.91 6.88 -3.48
CA TYR A 30 -1.25 5.79 -2.81
C TYR A 30 -1.21 4.57 -3.71
N PHE A 31 -0.16 3.78 -3.56
CA PHE A 31 0.13 2.69 -4.45
C PHE A 31 0.42 1.44 -3.63
N THR A 32 -0.07 0.29 -4.08
CA THR A 32 0.24 -1.00 -3.43
C THR A 32 1.06 -1.87 -4.36
N THR A 33 1.96 -2.65 -3.78
CA THR A 33 2.76 -3.66 -4.50
C THR A 33 2.72 -4.95 -3.68
N ALA A 34 2.22 -6.03 -4.29
CA ALA A 34 2.12 -7.35 -3.68
C ALA A 34 2.75 -8.41 -4.59
N GLY A 35 3.44 -9.37 -3.98
CA GLY A 35 4.25 -10.36 -4.68
C GLY A 35 5.04 -11.24 -3.72
N PHE A 36 5.87 -12.13 -4.26
CA PHE A 36 6.64 -13.09 -3.48
C PHE A 36 8.00 -12.53 -3.05
N THR A 37 8.41 -12.84 -1.82
CA THR A 37 9.70 -12.43 -1.25
C THR A 37 10.84 -13.40 -1.57
N SER A 38 10.52 -14.63 -1.98
CA SER A 38 11.49 -15.69 -2.28
C SER A 38 12.34 -15.42 -3.53
N GLY A 39 12.10 -14.31 -4.25
CA GLY A 39 12.76 -13.96 -5.50
C GLY A 39 12.38 -14.89 -6.66
N GLY A 40 12.50 -14.38 -7.88
CA GLY A 40 12.43 -15.18 -9.12
C GLY A 40 11.07 -15.79 -9.49
N ARG A 41 10.01 -15.55 -8.72
CA ARG A 41 8.65 -16.02 -9.03
C ARG A 41 7.73 -14.88 -9.43
N ASP A 42 7.15 -15.01 -10.62
CA ASP A 42 6.12 -14.11 -11.11
C ASP A 42 4.77 -14.38 -10.46
N VAL A 43 4.05 -13.29 -10.18
CA VAL A 43 2.64 -13.34 -9.81
C VAL A 43 1.81 -13.69 -11.04
N THR A 44 0.89 -14.64 -10.89
CA THR A 44 -0.08 -15.06 -11.88
C THR A 44 -1.49 -14.80 -11.39
N THR A 45 -2.48 -14.87 -12.28
CA THR A 45 -3.91 -14.73 -11.92
C THR A 45 -4.43 -15.84 -10.99
N LYS A 46 -3.66 -16.93 -10.80
CA LYS A 46 -4.00 -18.02 -9.88
C LYS A 46 -3.55 -17.75 -8.44
N ASP A 47 -2.68 -16.76 -8.23
CA ASP A 47 -2.08 -16.47 -6.93
C ASP A 47 -3.00 -15.66 -6.02
N ARG A 48 -4.15 -16.25 -5.65
CA ARG A 48 -5.21 -15.58 -4.87
C ARG A 48 -4.69 -14.88 -3.61
N ALA A 49 -3.73 -15.49 -2.91
CA ALA A 49 -3.13 -14.89 -1.72
C ALA A 49 -2.49 -13.52 -2.02
N VAL A 50 -1.82 -13.36 -3.16
CA VAL A 50 -1.21 -12.08 -3.57
C VAL A 50 -2.29 -11.03 -3.84
N PHE A 51 -3.42 -11.44 -4.43
CA PHE A 51 -4.55 -10.54 -4.64
C PHE A 51 -5.16 -10.11 -3.31
N THR A 52 -5.53 -11.06 -2.44
CA THR A 52 -6.07 -10.76 -1.12
C THR A 52 -5.15 -9.85 -0.31
N THR A 53 -3.85 -10.15 -0.21
CA THR A 53 -2.89 -9.29 0.49
C THR A 53 -2.81 -7.88 -0.10
N GLY A 54 -2.84 -7.75 -1.44
CA GLY A 54 -2.83 -6.45 -2.10
C GLY A 54 -4.10 -5.64 -1.85
N ASP A 55 -5.26 -6.30 -1.76
CA ASP A 55 -6.56 -5.67 -1.47
C ASP A 55 -6.62 -5.23 0.00
N ASP A 56 -6.22 -6.09 0.93
CA ASP A 56 -6.14 -5.79 2.37
C ASP A 56 -5.23 -4.59 2.64
N LEU A 57 -4.09 -4.50 1.94
CA LEU A 57 -3.17 -3.37 2.05
C LEU A 57 -3.78 -2.06 1.52
N ALA A 58 -4.53 -2.14 0.41
CA ALA A 58 -5.21 -0.98 -0.15
C ALA A 58 -6.29 -0.47 0.82
N GLU A 59 -7.12 -1.38 1.35
CA GLU A 59 -8.15 -1.04 2.33
C GLU A 59 -7.54 -0.48 3.62
N PHE A 60 -6.48 -1.11 4.14
CA PHE A 60 -5.79 -0.61 5.33
C PHE A 60 -5.29 0.82 5.11
N THR A 61 -4.64 1.08 3.98
CA THR A 61 -4.10 2.41 3.65
C THR A 61 -5.21 3.44 3.54
N PHE A 62 -6.32 3.11 2.86
CA PHE A 62 -7.51 3.96 2.81
C PHE A 62 -8.01 4.31 4.22
N ARG A 63 -8.22 3.30 5.08
CA ARG A 63 -8.67 3.51 6.46
C ARG A 63 -7.70 4.38 7.27
N GLN A 64 -6.38 4.26 7.06
CA GLN A 64 -5.40 5.13 7.72
C GLN A 64 -5.45 6.58 7.24
N ILE A 65 -5.63 6.80 5.93
CA ILE A 65 -5.79 8.16 5.38
C ILE A 65 -7.06 8.81 5.97
N THR A 66 -8.17 8.07 6.02
CA THR A 66 -9.42 8.55 6.62
C THR A 66 -9.26 8.88 8.09
N ARG A 67 -8.68 7.96 8.89
CA ARG A 67 -8.39 8.19 10.32
C ARG A 67 -7.55 9.45 10.56
N ARG A 68 -6.56 9.69 9.71
CA ARG A 68 -5.76 10.94 9.78
C ARG A 68 -6.63 12.17 9.53
N GLY A 69 -7.53 12.11 8.55
CA GLY A 69 -8.47 13.19 8.26
C GLY A 69 -9.41 13.48 9.43
N GLU A 70 -9.98 12.43 10.03
CA GLU A 70 -10.83 12.52 11.22
C GLU A 70 -10.07 13.16 12.39
N ALA A 71 -8.87 12.70 12.69
CA ALA A 71 -8.05 13.26 13.76
C ALA A 71 -7.72 14.75 13.54
N GLN A 72 -7.43 15.15 12.30
CA GLN A 72 -7.22 16.56 11.96
C GLN A 72 -8.48 17.40 12.13
N ALA A 73 -9.65 16.87 11.75
CA ALA A 73 -10.93 17.55 11.91
C ALA A 73 -11.33 17.70 13.39
N SER A 74 -11.17 16.65 14.19
CA SER A 74 -11.45 16.67 15.63
C SER A 74 -10.57 17.70 16.34
N ALA A 75 -9.25 17.71 16.08
CA ALA A 75 -8.35 18.68 16.69
C ALA A 75 -8.71 20.14 16.31
N ALA A 76 -9.18 20.37 15.08
CA ALA A 76 -9.62 21.70 14.65
C ALA A 76 -10.94 22.12 15.34
N ALA A 77 -11.85 21.18 15.60
CA ALA A 77 -13.10 21.45 16.31
C ALA A 77 -12.89 21.78 17.80
N GLU A 78 -11.85 21.21 18.42
CA GLU A 78 -11.49 21.45 19.83
C GLU A 78 -10.58 22.68 20.01
N ALA A 79 -10.02 23.24 18.94
CA ALA A 79 -9.10 24.36 19.02
C ALA A 79 -9.82 25.62 19.55
N PRO A 80 -9.22 26.36 20.52
CA PRO A 80 -9.70 27.69 20.90
C PRO A 80 -9.74 28.62 19.69
N GLN A 81 -10.72 29.53 19.66
CA GLN A 81 -10.85 30.56 18.62
C GLN A 81 -9.85 31.69 18.80
#